data_AF-A0AAV3AGT5-F1
#
_entry.id   AF-A0AAV3AGT5-F1
#
_cell.length_a   1.000
_cell.length_b   1.000
_cell.length_c   1.000
_cell.angle_alpha   90.00
_cell.angle_beta   90.00
_cell.angle_gamma   90.00
#
_symmetry.space_group_name_H-M   'P 1'
#
loop_
_entity.id
_entity.type
_entity.pdbx_description
1 polymer ?
#
loop_
_entity_poly.entity_id
_entity_poly.type
_entity_poly.pdbx_seq_one_letter_code
_entity_poly.pdbx_strand_id
1 'polypeptide(L)'
;MSEKEGSGSFKKSKHEFKQSQRKDGKGNAIDSSSPVILAFKSFQHELDTRHDKYERLVKCSRDITTESKRTIFLLHRVIRQNTLSLQITHVDYLLGVADLTGELMRLCIGSVGNGDIDTPFELTQFLREIFDGFAYIGNTGPYEISRKLYALKQSLGKVENACYMLKVRGSEIPKHMLADLFVSKSELIEHDDGMS
;
A
#
# COMPACT_ATOMS: atom_id res chain seq x y z
N MET A 1 36.62 -24.19 12.38
CA MET A 1 37.21 -23.16 11.49
C MET A 1 36.68 -21.81 11.92
N SER A 2 37.62 -20.98 12.40
CA SER A 2 37.61 -19.53 12.65
C SER A 2 36.32 -18.78 12.99
N GLU A 3 36.25 -18.42 14.26
CA GLU A 3 35.57 -17.23 14.81
C GLU A 3 36.21 -15.92 14.28
N LYS A 4 35.41 -14.85 14.21
CA LYS A 4 35.87 -13.48 14.51
C LYS A 4 34.67 -12.56 14.77
N GLU A 5 34.33 -12.41 16.05
CA GLU A 5 33.67 -11.21 16.56
C GLU A 5 34.68 -10.05 16.58
N GLY A 6 34.26 -8.87 16.12
CA GLY A 6 35.07 -7.66 16.08
C GLY A 6 34.44 -6.55 16.91
N SER A 7 34.59 -6.63 18.24
CA SER A 7 34.33 -5.53 19.17
C SER A 7 35.44 -4.48 19.08
N GLY A 8 35.15 -3.32 18.51
CA GLY A 8 36.08 -2.19 18.40
C GLY A 8 35.69 -1.02 19.29
N SER A 9 35.97 -1.11 20.60
CA SER A 9 35.94 0.04 21.51
C SER A 9 37.09 1.01 21.20
N PHE A 10 36.77 2.18 20.64
CA PHE A 10 37.75 3.25 20.49
C PHE A 10 37.92 4.00 21.82
N LYS A 11 39.01 3.68 22.51
CA LYS A 11 39.48 4.32 23.74
C LYS A 11 39.87 5.78 23.46
N LYS A 12 39.20 6.74 24.11
CA LYS A 12 39.63 8.14 24.20
C LYS A 12 40.81 8.21 25.17
N SER A 13 42.03 8.30 24.62
CA SER A 13 43.24 8.58 25.40
C SER A 13 43.23 10.04 25.86
N LYS A 14 43.14 10.26 27.17
CA LYS A 14 43.44 11.56 27.80
C LYS A 14 44.95 11.74 27.80
N HIS A 15 45.47 12.54 26.87
CA HIS A 15 46.84 13.03 26.97
C HIS A 15 46.83 14.25 27.90
N GLU A 16 47.12 14.03 29.18
CA GLU A 16 47.46 15.07 30.14
C GLU A 16 48.75 15.78 29.68
N PHE A 17 48.67 17.07 29.44
CA PHE A 17 49.81 17.89 29.04
C PHE A 17 50.59 18.29 30.31
N LYS A 18 51.65 17.54 30.64
CA LYS A 18 52.60 17.91 31.69
C LYS A 18 53.39 19.16 31.27
N GLN A 19 53.19 20.28 31.96
CA GLN A 19 54.07 21.44 31.85
C GLN A 19 55.46 21.08 32.36
N SER A 20 56.42 20.94 31.44
CA SER A 20 57.84 20.82 31.76
C SER A 20 58.39 22.22 32.03
N GLN A 21 58.63 22.55 33.30
CA GLN A 21 59.42 23.72 33.68
C GLN A 21 60.88 23.47 33.28
N ARG A 22 61.35 24.13 32.22
CA ARG A 22 62.78 24.32 31.96
C ARG A 22 63.15 25.74 32.36
N LYS A 23 64.00 25.82 33.38
CA LYS A 23 64.77 26.97 33.80
C LYS A 23 65.89 27.16 32.76
N ASP A 24 66.01 28.33 32.14
CA ASP A 24 67.30 28.99 31.85
C ASP A 24 67.12 30.29 31.05
N GLY A 25 67.97 31.26 31.37
CA GLY A 25 68.33 32.38 30.49
C GLY A 25 67.69 33.72 30.82
N LYS A 26 68.51 34.66 31.35
CA LYS A 26 68.28 36.11 31.30
C LYS A 26 68.11 36.55 29.84
N GLY A 27 66.88 36.49 29.32
CA GLY A 27 66.48 37.09 28.05
C GLY A 27 65.82 38.42 28.32
N ASN A 28 66.19 39.45 27.56
CA ASN A 28 65.59 40.79 27.55
C ASN A 28 64.11 40.76 27.94
N ALA A 29 63.73 41.54 28.95
CA ALA A 29 62.32 41.83 29.21
C ALA A 29 61.73 42.37 27.91
N ILE A 30 60.98 41.52 27.20
CA ILE A 30 60.33 41.89 25.96
C ILE A 30 59.36 42.99 26.34
N ASP A 31 59.65 44.20 25.88
CA ASP A 31 58.81 45.36 26.14
C ASP A 31 57.40 45.05 25.62
N SER A 32 56.48 44.84 26.57
CA SER A 32 55.10 44.47 26.29
C SER A 32 54.31 45.61 25.64
N SER A 33 54.92 46.80 25.56
CA SER A 33 54.42 47.98 24.85
C SER A 33 55.09 48.20 23.49
N SER A 34 56.00 47.29 23.07
CA SER A 34 56.59 47.34 21.73
C SER A 34 55.50 47.24 20.66
N PRO A 35 55.54 48.10 19.62
CA PRO A 35 54.57 48.09 18.52
C PRO A 35 54.39 46.71 17.86
N VAL A 36 55.47 45.92 17.79
CA VAL A 36 55.44 44.55 17.24
C VAL A 36 54.64 43.61 18.15
N ILE A 37 54.86 43.65 19.47
CA ILE A 37 54.13 42.80 20.43
C ILE A 37 52.65 43.16 20.46
N LEU A 38 52.31 44.45 20.38
CA LEU A 38 50.92 44.91 20.30
C LEU A 38 50.24 44.42 19.01
N ALA A 39 50.95 44.41 17.87
CA ALA A 39 50.44 43.85 16.61
C ALA A 39 50.23 42.32 16.69
N PHE A 40 51.15 41.57 17.30
CA PHE A 40 50.94 40.13 17.49
C PHE A 40 49.80 39.82 18.47
N LYS A 41 49.57 40.66 19.49
CA LYS A 41 48.39 40.54 20.37
C LYS A 41 47.08 40.79 19.61
N SER A 42 47.04 41.76 18.70
CA SER A 42 45.84 42.00 17.88
C SER A 42 45.57 40.84 16.91
N PHE A 43 46.61 40.31 16.25
CA PHE A 43 46.49 39.12 15.40
C PHE A 43 46.06 37.87 16.19
N GLN A 44 46.59 37.67 17.40
CA GLN A 44 46.15 36.59 18.27
C GLN A 44 44.64 36.71 18.57
N HIS A 45 44.20 37.89 19.01
CA HIS A 45 42.78 38.12 19.31
C HIS A 45 41.88 37.87 18.10
N GLU A 46 42.32 38.28 16.90
CA GLU A 46 41.59 38.04 15.66
C GLU A 46 41.51 36.54 15.32
N LEU A 47 42.63 35.81 15.46
CA LEU A 47 42.69 34.37 15.22
C LEU A 47 41.83 33.59 16.21
N ASP A 48 41.90 33.92 17.51
CA ASP A 48 41.09 33.30 18.56
C ASP A 48 39.59 33.53 18.29
N THR A 49 39.21 34.77 17.96
CA THR A 49 37.82 35.11 17.58
C THR A 49 37.35 34.30 16.36
N ARG A 50 38.21 34.12 15.36
CA ARG A 50 37.91 33.29 14.18
C ARG A 50 37.79 31.81 14.55
N HIS A 51 38.63 31.31 15.44
CA HIS A 51 38.61 29.91 15.89
C HIS A 51 37.35 29.61 16.71
N ASP A 52 36.96 30.51 17.61
CA ASP A 52 35.72 30.38 18.40
C ASP A 52 34.46 30.41 17.52
N LYS A 53 34.46 31.26 16.49
CA LYS A 53 33.39 31.27 15.49
C LYS A 53 33.34 29.94 14.72
N TYR A 54 34.50 29.42 14.34
CA TYR A 54 34.59 28.13 13.64
C TYR A 54 34.07 26.98 14.51
N GLU A 55 34.48 26.88 15.77
CA GLU A 55 33.96 25.86 16.69
C GLU A 55 32.43 25.90 16.83
N ARG A 56 31.87 27.11 16.96
CA ARG A 56 30.40 27.27 17.03
C ARG A 56 29.72 26.78 15.76
N LEU A 57 30.26 27.10 14.59
CA LEU A 57 29.75 26.62 13.31
C LEU A 57 29.83 25.10 13.20
N VAL A 58 30.94 24.48 13.63
CA VAL A 58 31.10 23.02 13.62
C VAL A 58 30.09 22.34 14.54
N LYS A 59 29.85 22.89 15.73
CA LYS A 59 28.83 22.37 16.67
C LYS A 59 27.43 22.42 16.05
N CYS A 60 27.02 23.58 15.53
CA CYS A 60 25.73 23.71 14.82
C CYS A 60 25.63 22.76 13.62
N SER A 61 26.70 22.61 12.82
CA SER A 61 26.73 21.70 11.67
C SER A 61 26.53 20.23 12.09
N ARG A 62 27.13 19.83 13.21
CA ARG A 62 26.97 18.48 13.77
C ARG A 62 25.55 18.23 14.25
N ASP A 63 24.92 19.22 14.89
CA ASP A 63 23.53 19.13 15.34
C ASP A 63 22.57 19.01 14.15
N ILE A 64 22.74 19.87 13.14
CA ILE A 64 21.97 19.81 11.88
C ILE A 64 22.13 18.44 11.21
N THR A 65 23.35 17.90 11.13
CA THR A 65 23.61 16.59 10.53
C THR A 65 22.92 15.47 11.32
N THR A 66 22.94 15.56 12.65
CA THR A 66 22.33 14.57 13.54
C THR A 66 20.80 14.57 13.35
N GLU A 67 20.18 15.74 13.36
CA GLU A 67 18.74 15.87 13.15
C GLU A 67 18.31 15.50 11.72
N SER A 68 19.12 15.85 10.71
CA SER A 68 18.87 15.45 9.33
C SER A 68 18.82 13.93 9.18
N LYS A 69 19.79 13.22 9.78
CA LYS A 69 19.79 11.74 9.79
C LYS A 69 18.56 11.19 10.51
N ARG A 70 18.21 11.71 11.70
CA ARG A 70 17.01 11.30 12.45
C ARG A 70 15.74 11.44 11.62
N THR A 71 15.55 12.57 10.94
CA THR A 71 14.41 12.80 10.05
C THR A 71 14.38 11.82 8.89
N ILE A 72 15.52 11.55 8.23
CA ILE A 72 15.60 10.56 7.15
C ILE A 72 15.20 9.16 7.65
N PHE A 73 15.72 8.73 8.80
CA PHE A 73 15.35 7.45 9.40
C PHE A 73 13.86 7.40 9.78
N LEU A 74 13.31 8.49 10.28
CA LEU A 74 11.89 8.60 10.60
C LEU A 74 11.02 8.49 9.33
N LEU A 75 11.39 9.18 8.25
CA LEU A 75 10.71 9.10 6.97
C LEU A 75 10.79 7.69 6.39
N HIS A 76 11.96 7.04 6.42
CA HIS A 76 12.09 5.66 5.99
C HIS A 76 11.21 4.70 6.80
N ARG A 77 11.05 4.93 8.12
CA ARG A 77 10.16 4.14 8.97
C ARG A 77 8.68 4.33 8.60
N VAL A 78 8.26 5.56 8.34
CA VAL A 78 6.87 5.89 7.96
C VAL A 78 6.56 5.38 6.55
N ILE A 79 7.47 5.53 5.58
CA ILE A 79 7.30 5.04 4.21
C ILE A 79 7.28 3.50 4.16
N ARG A 80 8.02 2.82 5.06
CA ARG A 80 7.95 1.37 5.23
C ARG A 80 6.65 0.92 5.90
N GLN A 81 5.92 1.81 6.56
CA GLN A 81 4.60 1.56 7.14
C GLN A 81 3.51 1.95 6.14
N ASN A 82 3.34 1.15 5.09
CA ASN A 82 2.11 1.15 4.30
C ASN A 82 1.00 0.42 5.11
N THR A 83 0.64 0.95 6.29
CA THR A 83 -0.19 0.27 7.30
C THR A 83 -1.66 0.69 7.28
N LEU A 84 -2.23 0.96 6.11
CA LEU A 84 -3.69 0.90 5.97
C LEU A 84 -4.05 -0.52 5.55
N SER A 85 -4.06 -1.43 6.52
CA SER A 85 -4.62 -2.76 6.33
C SER A 85 -6.12 -2.69 6.62
N LEU A 86 -6.94 -2.67 5.57
CA LEU A 86 -8.38 -2.85 5.72
C LEU A 86 -8.66 -4.36 5.73
N GLN A 87 -9.01 -4.89 6.90
CA GLN A 87 -9.45 -6.28 7.01
C GLN A 87 -10.92 -6.35 6.62
N ILE A 88 -11.21 -7.05 5.52
CA ILE A 88 -12.58 -7.37 5.10
C ILE A 88 -13.05 -8.52 5.98
N THR A 89 -14.18 -8.35 6.67
CA THR A 89 -14.74 -9.44 7.47
C THR A 89 -15.25 -10.56 6.56
N HIS A 90 -15.29 -11.80 7.07
CA HIS A 90 -15.84 -12.92 6.30
C HIS A 90 -17.28 -12.68 5.85
N VAL A 91 -18.07 -11.94 6.66
CA VAL A 91 -19.47 -11.62 6.34
C VAL A 91 -19.52 -10.58 5.20
N ASP A 92 -18.72 -9.52 5.25
CA ASP A 92 -18.68 -8.50 4.19
C ASP A 92 -18.26 -9.11 2.85
N TYR A 93 -17.26 -10.00 2.88
CA TYR A 93 -16.84 -10.73 1.69
C TYR A 93 -17.99 -11.59 1.12
N LEU A 94 -18.66 -12.37 1.97
CA LEU A 94 -19.76 -13.24 1.53
C LEU A 94 -20.97 -12.43 1.03
N LEU A 95 -21.30 -11.29 1.65
CA LEU A 95 -22.36 -10.42 1.15
C LEU A 95 -21.99 -9.81 -0.22
N GLY A 96 -20.74 -9.40 -0.40
CA GLY A 96 -20.23 -8.91 -1.69
C GLY A 96 -20.29 -9.97 -2.79
N VAL A 97 -19.89 -11.22 -2.49
CA VAL A 97 -20.02 -12.35 -3.42
C VAL A 97 -21.49 -12.64 -3.73
N ALA A 98 -22.39 -12.53 -2.75
CA ALA A 98 -23.81 -12.71 -2.98
C ALA A 98 -24.36 -11.65 -3.95
N ASP A 99 -23.96 -10.38 -3.81
CA ASP A 99 -24.37 -9.30 -4.71
C ASP A 99 -23.79 -9.47 -6.12
N LEU A 100 -22.53 -9.92 -6.23
CA LEU A 100 -21.89 -10.25 -7.50
C LEU A 100 -22.74 -11.21 -8.34
N THR A 101 -23.43 -12.16 -7.72
CA THR A 101 -24.25 -13.13 -8.47
C THR A 101 -25.40 -12.51 -9.24
N GLY A 102 -25.94 -11.38 -8.76
CA GLY A 102 -26.93 -10.59 -9.49
C GLY A 102 -26.34 -9.88 -10.70
N GLU A 103 -25.11 -9.39 -10.60
CA GLU A 103 -24.38 -8.78 -11.72
C GLU A 103 -23.98 -9.81 -12.77
N LEU A 104 -23.56 -11.01 -12.36
CA LEU A 104 -23.27 -12.12 -13.27
C LEU A 104 -24.53 -12.60 -14.00
N MET A 105 -25.68 -12.61 -13.32
CA MET A 105 -26.96 -12.86 -13.98
C MET A 105 -27.24 -11.79 -15.04
N ARG A 106 -27.08 -10.49 -14.73
CA ARG A 106 -27.27 -9.40 -15.72
C ARG A 106 -26.33 -9.56 -16.91
N LEU A 107 -25.05 -9.87 -16.65
CA LEU A 107 -24.05 -10.14 -17.68
C LEU A 107 -24.48 -11.31 -18.57
N CYS A 108 -24.96 -12.41 -17.98
CA CYS A 108 -25.47 -13.55 -18.72
C CYS A 108 -26.61 -13.14 -19.66
N ILE A 109 -27.65 -12.48 -19.15
CA ILE A 109 -28.80 -12.08 -19.97
C ILE A 109 -28.38 -11.09 -21.07
N GLY A 110 -27.51 -10.13 -20.76
CA GLY A 110 -26.97 -9.19 -21.74
C GLY A 110 -26.14 -9.87 -22.83
N SER A 111 -25.32 -10.86 -22.48
CA SER A 111 -24.52 -11.63 -23.44
C SER A 111 -25.41 -12.41 -24.41
N VAL A 112 -26.48 -13.05 -23.91
CA VAL A 112 -27.49 -13.73 -24.74
C VAL A 112 -28.14 -12.77 -25.72
N GLY A 113 -28.54 -11.58 -25.25
CA GLY A 113 -29.13 -10.53 -26.09
C GLY A 113 -28.21 -10.07 -27.23
N ASN A 114 -26.90 -10.12 -27.01
CA ASN A 114 -25.88 -9.81 -28.02
C ASN A 114 -25.50 -10.99 -28.93
N GLY A 115 -26.16 -12.15 -28.78
CA GLY A 115 -25.91 -13.34 -29.59
C GLY A 115 -24.73 -14.21 -29.11
N ASP A 116 -24.20 -13.97 -27.91
CA ASP A 116 -23.17 -14.83 -27.31
C ASP A 116 -23.81 -16.13 -26.82
N ILE A 117 -23.23 -17.26 -27.24
CA ILE A 117 -23.71 -18.60 -26.93
C ILE A 117 -22.78 -19.37 -26.00
N ASP A 118 -21.60 -18.84 -25.66
CA ASP A 118 -20.58 -19.52 -24.86
C ASP A 118 -20.59 -18.97 -23.42
N THR A 119 -20.54 -17.65 -23.27
CA THR A 119 -20.55 -16.96 -21.95
C THR A 119 -21.66 -17.42 -21.01
N PRO A 120 -22.93 -17.63 -21.45
CA PRO A 120 -24.01 -18.07 -20.57
C PRO A 120 -23.73 -19.42 -19.87
N PHE A 121 -23.09 -20.36 -20.56
CA PHE A 121 -22.82 -21.69 -20.00
C PHE A 121 -21.67 -21.64 -18.97
N GLU A 122 -20.64 -20.85 -19.23
CA GLU A 122 -19.55 -20.59 -18.28
C GLU A 122 -20.09 -19.93 -17.00
N LEU A 123 -20.92 -18.90 -17.17
CA LEU A 123 -21.54 -18.20 -16.04
C LEU A 123 -22.50 -19.09 -15.25
N THR A 124 -23.25 -19.97 -15.92
CA THR A 124 -24.13 -20.94 -15.24
C THR A 124 -23.34 -21.90 -14.38
N GLN A 125 -22.23 -22.44 -14.89
CA GLN A 125 -21.38 -23.33 -14.12
C GLN A 125 -20.83 -22.62 -12.87
N PHE A 126 -20.30 -21.41 -13.05
CA PHE A 126 -19.74 -20.64 -11.94
C PHE A 126 -20.81 -20.27 -10.89
N LEU A 127 -22.01 -19.86 -11.31
CA LEU A 127 -23.12 -19.55 -10.40
C LEU A 127 -23.60 -20.76 -9.60
N ARG A 128 -23.56 -21.97 -10.18
CA ARG A 128 -23.88 -23.22 -9.46
C ARG A 128 -22.87 -23.48 -8.36
N GLU A 129 -21.58 -23.34 -8.63
CA GLU A 129 -20.52 -23.52 -7.64
C GLU A 129 -20.66 -22.53 -6.47
N ILE A 130 -20.98 -21.26 -6.76
CA ILE A 130 -21.27 -20.27 -5.73
C ILE A 130 -22.52 -20.66 -4.94
N PHE A 131 -23.62 -21.03 -5.61
CA PHE A 131 -24.85 -21.44 -4.96
C PHE A 131 -24.64 -22.63 -4.01
N ASP A 132 -23.93 -23.66 -4.46
CA ASP A 132 -23.61 -24.83 -3.64
C ASP A 132 -22.78 -24.44 -2.40
N GLY A 133 -21.83 -23.51 -2.56
CA GLY A 133 -21.08 -22.95 -1.44
C GLY A 133 -21.96 -22.23 -0.41
N PHE A 134 -22.89 -21.38 -0.85
CA PHE A 134 -23.83 -20.70 0.05
C PHE A 134 -24.85 -21.66 0.67
N ALA A 135 -25.32 -22.66 -0.08
CA ALA A 135 -26.22 -23.69 0.41
C ALA A 135 -25.54 -24.58 1.46
N TYR A 136 -24.24 -24.86 1.30
CA TYR A 136 -23.42 -25.58 2.28
C TYR A 136 -23.31 -24.83 3.61
N ILE A 137 -23.18 -23.49 3.58
CA ILE A 137 -23.22 -22.66 4.79
C ILE A 137 -24.63 -22.73 5.42
N GLY A 138 -25.68 -22.61 4.60
CA GLY A 138 -27.07 -22.73 5.03
C GLY A 138 -27.42 -21.88 6.25
N ASN A 139 -28.18 -22.45 7.19
CA ASN A 139 -28.63 -21.76 8.41
C ASN A 139 -27.55 -21.65 9.49
N THR A 140 -26.32 -22.10 9.24
CA THR A 140 -25.22 -21.99 10.21
C THR A 140 -24.52 -20.62 10.15
N GLY A 141 -24.76 -19.86 9.07
CA GLY A 141 -24.23 -18.52 8.88
C GLY A 141 -25.13 -17.40 9.42
N PRO A 142 -24.63 -16.15 9.41
CA PRO A 142 -25.42 -14.95 9.71
C PRO A 142 -26.75 -14.88 8.93
N TYR A 143 -27.77 -14.30 9.57
CA TYR A 143 -29.12 -14.18 9.00
C TYR A 143 -29.13 -13.45 7.64
N GLU A 144 -28.23 -12.48 7.45
CA GLU A 144 -28.06 -11.71 6.22
C GLU A 144 -27.69 -12.62 5.03
N ILE A 145 -26.85 -13.62 5.27
CA ILE A 145 -26.43 -14.60 4.24
C ILE A 145 -27.60 -15.50 3.87
N SER A 146 -28.37 -15.95 4.87
CA SER A 146 -29.57 -16.76 4.65
C SER A 146 -30.62 -16.01 3.80
N ARG A 147 -30.79 -14.70 4.01
CA ARG A 147 -31.66 -13.88 3.14
C ARG A 147 -31.13 -13.75 1.72
N LYS A 148 -29.81 -13.61 1.55
CA LYS A 148 -29.19 -13.52 0.23
C LYS A 148 -29.29 -14.82 -0.57
N LEU A 149 -29.35 -15.97 0.08
CA LEU A 149 -29.52 -17.27 -0.59
C LEU A 149 -30.80 -17.33 -1.45
N TYR A 150 -31.88 -16.67 -1.03
CA TYR A 150 -33.10 -16.58 -1.84
C TYR A 150 -32.86 -15.81 -3.15
N ALA A 151 -32.24 -14.63 -3.06
CA ALA A 151 -31.93 -13.81 -4.24
C ALA A 151 -30.91 -14.50 -5.18
N LEU A 152 -29.95 -15.20 -4.61
CA LEU A 152 -28.99 -16.03 -5.34
C LEU A 152 -29.70 -17.14 -6.12
N LYS A 153 -30.63 -17.86 -5.48
CA LYS A 153 -31.43 -18.92 -6.13
C LYS A 153 -32.24 -18.37 -7.32
N GLN A 154 -32.81 -17.18 -7.17
CA GLN A 154 -33.53 -16.51 -8.27
C GLN A 154 -32.59 -16.15 -9.43
N SER A 155 -31.39 -15.65 -9.11
CA SER A 155 -30.38 -15.29 -10.10
C SER A 155 -29.90 -16.51 -10.87
N LEU A 156 -29.60 -17.61 -10.17
CA LEU A 156 -29.24 -18.89 -10.79
C LEU A 156 -30.36 -19.41 -11.70
N GLY A 157 -31.61 -19.41 -11.23
CA GLY A 157 -32.73 -19.89 -12.04
C GLY A 157 -32.92 -19.12 -13.34
N LYS A 158 -32.67 -17.80 -13.35
CA LYS A 158 -32.73 -16.98 -14.57
C LYS A 158 -31.63 -17.36 -15.57
N VAL A 159 -30.42 -17.58 -15.09
CA VAL A 159 -29.26 -17.94 -15.92
C VAL A 159 -29.41 -19.37 -16.47
N GLU A 160 -29.88 -20.31 -15.65
CA GLU A 160 -30.16 -21.68 -16.09
C GLU A 160 -31.26 -21.74 -17.16
N ASN A 161 -32.32 -20.96 -16.99
CA ASN A 161 -33.38 -20.84 -17.99
C ASN A 161 -32.86 -20.25 -19.31
N ALA A 162 -31.96 -19.28 -19.25
CA ALA A 162 -31.32 -18.72 -20.45
C ALA A 162 -30.51 -19.79 -21.21
N CYS A 163 -29.68 -20.55 -20.49
CA CYS A 163 -28.91 -21.66 -21.08
C CYS A 163 -29.80 -22.77 -21.64
N TYR A 164 -30.88 -23.12 -20.94
CA TYR A 164 -31.87 -24.06 -21.42
C TYR A 164 -32.46 -23.60 -22.75
N MET A 165 -32.85 -22.32 -22.84
CA MET A 165 -33.42 -21.76 -24.07
C MET A 165 -32.42 -21.70 -25.22
N LEU A 166 -31.17 -21.33 -24.96
CA LEU A 166 -30.11 -21.39 -25.95
C LEU A 166 -29.87 -22.82 -26.44
N LYS A 167 -29.85 -23.80 -25.55
CA LYS A 167 -29.59 -25.19 -25.89
C LYS A 167 -30.70 -25.78 -26.76
N VAL A 168 -31.96 -25.55 -26.40
CA VAL A 168 -33.12 -26.03 -27.18
C VAL A 168 -33.15 -25.34 -28.54
N ARG A 169 -33.10 -24.01 -28.60
CA ARG A 169 -33.16 -23.26 -29.87
C ARG A 169 -31.96 -23.47 -30.78
N GLY A 170 -30.75 -23.57 -30.22
CA GLY A 170 -29.53 -23.89 -30.96
C GLY A 170 -29.50 -25.31 -31.52
N SER A 171 -30.40 -26.19 -31.06
CA SER A 171 -30.60 -27.53 -31.61
C SER A 171 -31.69 -27.59 -32.70
N GLU A 172 -32.49 -26.53 -32.86
CA GLU A 172 -33.63 -26.46 -33.79
C GLU A 172 -33.41 -25.49 -34.98
N ILE A 173 -32.59 -24.44 -34.82
CA ILE A 173 -32.43 -23.35 -35.81
C ILE A 173 -30.95 -23.16 -36.20
N PRO A 174 -30.59 -23.02 -37.50
CA PRO A 174 -29.22 -22.76 -37.93
C PRO A 174 -28.62 -21.50 -37.29
N LYS A 175 -27.37 -21.60 -36.83
CA LYS A 175 -26.66 -20.60 -35.99
C LYS A 175 -26.74 -19.14 -36.44
N HIS A 176 -26.95 -18.87 -37.73
CA HIS A 176 -26.99 -17.52 -38.30
C HIS A 176 -28.34 -16.79 -38.13
N MET A 177 -29.44 -17.49 -37.81
CA MET A 177 -30.77 -16.89 -37.63
C MET A 177 -31.16 -16.64 -36.17
N LEU A 178 -30.26 -16.93 -35.22
CA LEU A 178 -30.57 -16.82 -33.79
C LEU A 178 -30.57 -15.37 -33.29
N ALA A 179 -29.73 -14.49 -33.86
CA ALA A 179 -29.61 -13.10 -33.42
C ALA A 179 -30.92 -12.29 -33.60
N ASP A 180 -31.64 -12.50 -34.71
CA ASP A 180 -32.84 -11.71 -35.04
C ASP A 180 -34.06 -12.02 -34.14
N LEU A 181 -34.08 -13.19 -33.49
CA LEU A 181 -35.17 -13.63 -32.62
C LEU A 181 -35.04 -13.17 -31.17
N PHE A 182 -33.83 -12.83 -30.71
CA PHE A 182 -33.62 -12.27 -29.37
C PHE A 182 -33.81 -10.76 -29.34
N VAL A 183 -33.52 -10.06 -30.45
CA VAL A 183 -33.84 -8.63 -30.62
C VAL A 183 -35.35 -8.37 -30.53
N SER A 184 -36.17 -9.22 -31.16
CA SER A 184 -37.63 -9.07 -31.19
C SER A 184 -38.33 -9.37 -29.86
N LYS A 185 -37.71 -10.11 -28.93
CA LYS A 185 -38.29 -10.40 -27.62
C LYS A 185 -37.94 -9.35 -26.55
N SER A 186 -36.79 -8.68 -26.67
CA SER A 186 -36.41 -7.60 -25.75
C SER A 186 -37.38 -6.42 -25.82
N GLU A 187 -37.95 -6.13 -26.99
CA GLU A 187 -38.99 -5.09 -27.16
C GLU A 187 -40.32 -5.45 -26.47
N LEU A 188 -40.61 -6.73 -26.24
CA LEU A 188 -41.87 -7.18 -25.61
C LEU A 188 -41.79 -7.19 -24.07
N ILE A 189 -40.58 -7.25 -23.50
CA ILE A 189 -40.41 -7.34 -22.04
C ILE A 189 -40.43 -5.95 -21.38
N GLU A 190 -40.04 -4.88 -22.10
CA GLU A 190 -40.13 -3.51 -21.56
C GLU A 190 -41.58 -2.99 -21.44
N HIS A 191 -42.56 -3.63 -22.08
CA HIS A 191 -43.95 -3.15 -22.09
C HIS A 191 -44.82 -3.74 -20.94
N ASP A 192 -44.34 -4.75 -20.21
CA ASP A 192 -45.12 -5.45 -19.16
C ASP A 192 -44.84 -4.92 -17.73
N ASP A 193 -43.64 -4.35 -17.48
CA ASP A 193 -43.27 -3.77 -16.17
C ASP A 193 -43.93 -2.39 -15.90
N GLY A 194 -44.82 -1.92 -16.77
CA GLY A 194 -45.54 -0.64 -16.66
C GLY A 194 -46.99 -0.72 -16.17
N MET A 195 -47.53 -1.93 -15.94
CA MET A 195 -48.86 -2.09 -15.34
C MET A 195 -48.91 -3.29 -14.41
N SER A 196 -48.49 -3.09 -13.15
CA SER A 196 -49.07 -3.73 -11.95
C SER A 196 -48.55 -3.03 -10.69
#